data_AF-A0A0B2PTD1-F1
#
_entry.id   AF-A0A0B2PTD1-F1
#
_cell.length_a   1.000
_cell.length_b   1.000
_cell.length_c   1.000
_cell.angle_alpha   90.00
_cell.angle_beta   90.00
_cell.angle_gamma   90.00
#
_symmetry.space_group_name_H-M   'P 1'
#
loop_
_entity.id
_entity.type
_entity.pdbx_description
1 polymer ?
#
loop_
_entity_poly.entity_id
_entity_poly.type
_entity_poly.pdbx_seq_one_letter_code
_entity_poly.pdbx_strand_id
1 'polypeptide(L)'
;MQIHDSRPLSVTCFKSLADASIKEQHFTSRNFLEAEVVFMQVLNFEIGTTNIAFLFLEDLWIQFNGVAKVGALISIETCMEIMDLLYEKEEMSILFRSPHSIAASILVASYVMTVPKQKWEFPVLAWGKKVHLGFNMVLQI
;
A
#
# COMPACT_ATOMS: atom_id res chain seq x y z
N MET A 1 -7.96 -7.22 17.18
CA MET A 1 -8.41 -6.99 15.79
C MET A 1 -7.72 -7.97 14.85
N GLN A 2 -8.48 -8.91 14.29
CA GLN A 2 -7.99 -9.89 13.31
C GLN A 2 -8.47 -9.43 11.93
N ILE A 3 -7.58 -8.81 11.16
CA ILE A 3 -7.90 -8.19 9.86
C ILE A 3 -7.38 -9.02 8.69
N HIS A 4 -6.33 -9.79 8.92
CA HIS A 4 -5.70 -10.70 7.96
C HIS A 4 -5.81 -12.14 8.48
N ASP A 5 -5.62 -13.13 7.60
CA ASP A 5 -5.64 -14.57 7.95
C ASP A 5 -4.48 -15.01 8.86
N SER A 6 -3.65 -14.06 9.31
CA SER A 6 -2.61 -14.29 10.30
C SER A 6 -3.19 -14.46 11.70
N ARG A 7 -2.41 -15.11 12.58
CA ARG A 7 -2.77 -15.25 13.98
C ARG A 7 -2.84 -13.85 14.61
N PRO A 8 -3.98 -13.45 15.21
CA PRO A 8 -4.10 -12.14 15.83
C PRO A 8 -3.14 -12.02 17.01
N LEU A 9 -2.52 -10.85 17.16
CA LEU A 9 -1.77 -10.52 18.35
C LEU A 9 -2.72 -10.44 19.55
N SER A 10 -2.28 -10.96 20.69
CA SER A 10 -3.07 -10.91 21.91
C SER A 10 -3.12 -9.49 22.49
N VAL A 11 -4.18 -9.17 23.22
CA VAL A 11 -4.29 -7.90 23.97
C VAL A 11 -3.13 -7.76 24.98
N THR A 12 -2.65 -8.88 25.53
CA THR A 12 -1.46 -8.90 26.39
C THR A 12 -0.19 -8.47 25.65
N CYS A 13 -0.01 -8.87 24.39
CA CYS A 13 1.13 -8.46 23.58
C CYS A 13 1.09 -6.95 23.29
N PHE A 14 -0.08 -6.41 22.93
CA PHE A 14 -0.27 -4.97 22.75
C PHE A 14 0.00 -4.16 24.01
N LYS A 15 -0.47 -4.66 25.15
CA LYS A 15 -0.19 -4.03 26.44
C LYS A 15 1.31 -4.00 26.73
N SER A 16 2.00 -5.13 26.61
CA SER A 16 3.45 -5.18 26.85
C SER A 16 4.24 -4.26 25.92
N LEU A 17 3.82 -4.13 24.66
CA LEU A 17 4.42 -3.19 23.72
C LEU A 17 4.17 -1.74 24.14
N ALA A 18 2.94 -1.38 24.51
CA ALA A 18 2.62 -0.04 24.98
C ALA A 18 3.37 0.33 26.26
N ASP A 19 3.46 -0.59 27.23
CA ASP A 19 4.23 -0.40 28.47
C ASP A 19 5.73 -0.17 28.18
N ALA A 20 6.26 -0.76 27.10
CA ALA A 20 7.64 -0.58 26.68
C ALA A 20 7.88 0.74 25.92
N SER A 21 6.90 1.17 25.11
CA SER A 21 7.04 2.31 24.19
C SER A 21 6.54 3.65 24.77
N ILE A 22 5.55 3.64 25.66
CA ILE A 22 4.88 4.83 26.21
C ILE A 22 4.94 4.76 27.74
N LYS A 23 5.95 5.38 28.33
CA LYS A 23 6.26 5.22 29.76
C LYS A 23 5.39 6.07 30.68
N GLU A 24 4.79 7.12 30.12
CA GLU A 24 4.01 8.14 30.83
C GLU A 24 2.54 7.73 31.04
N GLN A 25 2.10 6.63 30.41
CA GLN A 25 0.72 6.14 30.53
C GLN A 25 0.68 4.68 30.95
N HIS A 26 -0.29 4.36 31.81
CA HIS A 26 -0.57 3.00 32.24
C HIS A 26 -1.82 2.48 31.52
N PHE A 27 -1.60 1.67 30.48
CA PHE A 27 -2.70 1.06 29.74
C PHE A 27 -3.16 -0.22 30.41
N THR A 28 -4.47 -0.38 30.54
CA THR A 28 -5.11 -1.63 30.95
C THR A 28 -5.62 -2.39 29.73
N SER A 29 -5.79 -3.71 29.84
CA SER A 29 -6.41 -4.51 28.77
C SER A 29 -7.78 -3.97 28.37
N ARG A 30 -8.52 -3.36 29.31
CA ARG A 30 -9.82 -2.73 29.05
C ARG A 30 -9.69 -1.52 28.13
N ASN A 31 -8.63 -0.71 28.26
CA ASN A 31 -8.40 0.44 27.38
C ASN A 31 -8.21 0.01 25.92
N PHE A 32 -7.49 -1.08 25.67
CA PHE A 32 -7.31 -1.61 24.31
C PHE A 32 -8.61 -2.14 23.71
N LEU A 33 -9.43 -2.83 24.50
CA LEU A 33 -10.73 -3.33 24.05
C LEU A 33 -11.71 -2.19 23.75
N GLU A 34 -11.76 -1.16 24.59
CA GLU A 34 -12.60 0.02 24.36
C GLU A 34 -12.13 0.80 23.13
N ALA A 35 -10.81 0.98 22.97
CA ALA A 35 -10.23 1.61 21.80
C ALA A 35 -10.54 0.83 20.51
N GLU A 36 -10.49 -0.52 20.54
CA GLU A 36 -10.88 -1.36 19.41
C GLU A 36 -12.34 -1.11 19.01
N VAL A 37 -13.28 -1.08 19.96
CA VAL A 37 -14.70 -0.80 19.66
C VAL A 37 -14.90 0.58 19.04
N VAL A 38 -14.25 1.61 19.61
CA VAL A 38 -14.34 2.98 19.07
C VAL A 38 -13.73 3.04 17.66
N PHE A 39 -12.60 2.38 17.44
CA PHE A 39 -11.95 2.31 16.12
C PHE A 39 -12.86 1.64 15.09
N MET A 40 -13.49 0.52 15.44
CA MET A 40 -14.47 -0.16 14.58
C MET A 40 -15.65 0.75 14.21
N GLN A 41 -16.16 1.52 15.17
CA GLN A 41 -17.26 2.47 14.96
C GLN A 41 -16.86 3.60 14.01
N VAL A 42 -15.65 4.16 14.15
CA VAL A 42 -15.12 5.19 13.24
C VAL A 42 -15.03 4.66 11.81
N LEU A 43 -14.66 3.39 11.65
CA LEU A 43 -14.64 2.71 10.35
C LEU A 43 -16.02 2.29 9.85
N ASN A 44 -17.12 2.64 10.55
CA ASN A 44 -18.47 2.13 10.28
C ASN A 44 -18.54 0.58 10.20
N PHE A 45 -17.64 -0.10 10.91
CA PHE A 45 -17.46 -1.56 10.84
C PHE A 45 -17.14 -2.09 9.42
N GLU A 46 -16.78 -1.21 8.48
CA GLU A 46 -16.39 -1.57 7.12
C GLU A 46 -14.91 -1.98 7.09
N ILE A 47 -14.66 -3.20 7.58
CA ILE A 47 -13.33 -3.81 7.53
C ILE A 47 -13.32 -4.85 6.42
N GLY A 48 -12.31 -4.77 5.55
CA GLY A 48 -12.18 -5.68 4.41
C GLY A 48 -12.90 -5.21 3.14
N THR A 49 -13.41 -3.97 3.09
CA THR A 49 -13.90 -3.32 1.86
C THR A 49 -12.73 -2.89 0.96
N THR A 50 -11.94 -3.87 0.51
CA THR A 50 -11.27 -3.98 -0.81
C THR A 50 -10.80 -2.68 -1.50
N ASN A 51 -10.08 -1.82 -0.78
CA ASN A 51 -9.39 -0.67 -1.39
C ASN A 51 -7.98 -0.49 -0.82
N ILE A 52 -7.29 -1.61 -0.59
CA ILE A 52 -5.91 -1.61 -0.12
C ILE A 52 -5.01 -1.49 -1.35
N ALA A 53 -4.23 -0.41 -1.43
CA ALA A 53 -3.29 -0.17 -2.53
C ALA A 53 -2.38 -1.37 -2.81
N PHE A 54 -1.99 -2.10 -1.77
CA PHE A 54 -1.19 -3.33 -1.86
C PHE A 54 -1.82 -4.40 -2.75
N LEU A 55 -3.11 -4.70 -2.60
CA LEU A 55 -3.78 -5.75 -3.39
C LEU A 55 -3.77 -5.40 -4.88
N PHE A 56 -4.03 -4.13 -5.20
CA PHE A 56 -3.93 -3.66 -6.58
C PHE A 56 -2.49 -3.69 -7.09
N LEU A 57 -1.51 -3.32 -6.25
CA LEU A 57 -0.11 -3.35 -6.63
C LEU A 57 0.34 -4.78 -6.95
N GLU A 58 -0.03 -5.76 -6.13
CA GLU A 58 0.27 -7.17 -6.34
C GLU A 58 -0.33 -7.67 -7.65
N ASP A 59 -1.62 -7.42 -7.90
CA ASP A 59 -2.28 -7.78 -9.16
C ASP A 59 -1.60 -7.14 -10.39
N LEU A 60 -1.25 -5.85 -10.29
CA LEU A 60 -0.60 -5.12 -11.37
C LEU A 60 0.81 -5.67 -11.63
N TRP A 61 1.56 -5.99 -10.58
CA TRP A 61 2.90 -6.56 -10.68
C TRP A 61 2.88 -7.97 -11.28
N ILE A 62 1.96 -8.84 -10.86
CA ILE A 62 1.77 -10.18 -11.45
C ILE A 62 1.47 -10.07 -12.95
N GLN A 63 0.52 -9.19 -13.32
CA GLN A 63 0.18 -8.96 -14.72
C GLN A 63 1.36 -8.42 -15.53
N PHE A 64 2.09 -7.44 -14.98
CA PHE A 64 3.28 -6.85 -15.61
C PHE A 64 4.34 -7.91 -15.90
N ASN A 65 4.64 -8.75 -14.90
CA ASN A 65 5.61 -9.84 -15.03
C ASN A 65 5.17 -10.92 -16.01
N GLY A 66 3.86 -11.15 -16.14
CA GLY A 66 3.31 -12.07 -17.13
C GLY A 66 3.48 -11.61 -18.58
N VAL A 67 3.61 -10.30 -18.83
CA VAL A 67 3.64 -9.74 -20.20
C VAL A 67 4.99 -9.17 -20.63
N ALA A 68 5.84 -8.74 -19.69
CA ALA A 68 7.08 -8.07 -19.99
C ALA A 68 8.30 -8.80 -19.42
N LYS A 69 9.27 -9.12 -20.28
CA LYS A 69 10.57 -9.69 -19.86
C LYS A 69 11.32 -8.78 -18.89
N VAL A 70 11.12 -7.46 -18.98
CA VAL A 70 11.69 -6.47 -18.06
C VAL A 70 11.04 -6.50 -16.68
N GLY A 71 9.88 -7.14 -16.52
CA GLY A 71 9.22 -7.34 -15.24
C GLY A 71 10.06 -8.11 -14.23
N ALA A 72 10.92 -9.04 -14.71
CA ALA A 72 11.86 -9.74 -13.85
C ALA A 72 12.89 -8.82 -13.15
N LEU A 73 13.04 -7.56 -13.59
CA LEU A 73 13.92 -6.57 -12.96
C LEU A 73 13.21 -5.77 -11.87
N ILE A 74 11.88 -5.88 -11.75
CA ILE A 74 11.06 -5.16 -10.78
C ILE A 74 10.69 -6.12 -9.67
N SER A 75 11.26 -5.93 -8.48
CA SER A 75 10.86 -6.69 -7.30
C SER A 75 9.62 -6.07 -6.66
N ILE A 76 8.77 -6.92 -6.09
CA ILE A 76 7.64 -6.45 -5.27
C ILE A 76 8.15 -5.74 -4.01
N GLU A 77 9.32 -6.13 -3.48
CA GLU A 77 9.96 -5.51 -2.33
C GLU A 77 10.25 -4.02 -2.55
N THR A 78 10.88 -3.64 -3.68
CA THR A 78 11.11 -2.22 -4.02
C THR A 78 9.79 -1.47 -4.18
N CYS A 79 8.75 -2.12 -4.67
CA CYS A 79 7.42 -1.50 -4.73
C CYS A 79 6.83 -1.26 -3.33
N MET A 80 7.04 -2.17 -2.37
CA MET A 80 6.62 -1.99 -0.97
C MET A 80 7.42 -0.89 -0.27
N GLU A 81 8.73 -0.79 -0.50
CA GLU A 81 9.54 0.31 0.06
C GLU A 81 9.04 1.69 -0.41
N ILE A 82 8.66 1.81 -1.68
CA ILE A 82 8.05 3.04 -2.21
C ILE A 82 6.67 3.26 -1.58
N MET A 83 5.87 2.20 -1.38
CA MET A 83 4.57 2.28 -0.71
C MET A 83 4.71 2.78 0.73
N ASP A 84 5.67 2.25 1.49
CA ASP A 84 5.94 2.65 2.87
C ASP A 84 6.39 4.12 2.93
N LEU A 85 7.33 4.53 2.07
CA LEU A 85 7.76 5.93 1.96
C LEU A 85 6.58 6.87 1.64
N LEU A 86 5.64 6.42 0.80
CA LEU A 86 4.45 7.19 0.49
C LEU A 86 3.53 7.33 1.72
N TYR A 87 3.29 6.26 2.47
CA TYR A 87 2.47 6.32 3.69
C TYR A 87 3.09 7.16 4.82
N GLU A 88 4.41 7.34 4.83
CA GLU A 88 5.11 8.20 5.80
C GLU A 88 4.95 9.71 5.51
N LYS A 89 4.65 10.12 4.28
CA LYS A 89 4.55 11.54 3.93
C LYS A 89 3.15 12.08 4.18
N GLU A 90 3.03 13.10 5.02
CA GLU A 90 1.75 13.75 5.35
C GLU A 90 1.10 14.52 4.17
N GLU A 91 1.87 14.90 3.14
CA GLU A 91 1.37 15.63 1.96
C GLU A 91 0.68 14.71 0.91
N MET A 92 -0.38 14.03 1.33
CA MET A 92 -1.12 13.08 0.50
C MET A 92 -2.19 13.77 -0.32
N SER A 93 -1.76 14.55 -1.32
CA SER A 93 -2.68 15.16 -2.30
C SER A 93 -3.30 14.11 -3.23
N ILE A 94 -4.49 14.43 -3.79
CA ILE A 94 -5.26 13.86 -4.93
C ILE A 94 -4.95 12.42 -5.42
N LEU A 95 -3.69 12.05 -5.63
CA LEU A 95 -3.20 10.70 -5.97
C LEU A 95 -3.68 9.61 -4.99
N PHE A 96 -3.92 9.96 -3.72
CA PHE A 96 -4.38 9.03 -2.67
C PHE A 96 -5.89 8.79 -2.64
N ARG A 97 -6.68 9.45 -3.50
CA ARG A 97 -8.13 9.17 -3.56
C ARG A 97 -8.46 7.80 -4.18
N SER A 98 -7.50 7.20 -4.90
CA SER A 98 -7.69 5.95 -5.62
C SER A 98 -6.55 4.97 -5.33
N PRO A 99 -6.82 3.88 -4.59
CA PRO A 99 -5.87 2.80 -4.34
C PRO A 99 -5.33 2.13 -5.62
N HIS A 100 -6.07 2.21 -6.73
CA HIS A 100 -5.56 1.79 -8.04
C HIS A 100 -4.52 2.77 -8.61
N SER A 101 -4.76 4.07 -8.47
CA SER A 101 -3.87 5.09 -9.04
C SER A 101 -2.52 5.08 -8.33
N ILE A 102 -2.53 4.99 -7.00
CA ILE A 102 -1.30 4.85 -6.21
C ILE A 102 -0.55 3.55 -6.57
N ALA A 103 -1.24 2.41 -6.69
CA ALA A 103 -0.61 1.14 -7.05
C ALA A 103 0.07 1.22 -8.43
N ALA A 104 -0.60 1.82 -9.42
CA ALA A 104 -0.03 2.06 -10.74
C ALA A 104 1.19 3.00 -10.69
N SER A 105 1.10 4.10 -9.93
CA SER A 105 2.21 5.05 -9.75
C SER A 105 3.41 4.40 -9.09
N ILE A 106 3.21 3.56 -8.07
CA ILE A 106 4.28 2.81 -7.40
C ILE A 106 4.98 1.87 -8.38
N LEU A 107 4.22 1.10 -9.16
CA LEU A 107 4.79 0.19 -10.16
C LEU A 107 5.60 0.95 -11.23
N VAL A 108 5.10 2.10 -11.68
CA VAL A 108 5.81 2.95 -12.65
C VAL A 108 7.08 3.57 -12.04
N ALA A 109 7.02 4.05 -10.80
CA ALA A 109 8.20 4.58 -10.11
C ALA A 109 9.28 3.50 -9.96
N SER A 110 8.89 2.31 -9.51
CA SER A 110 9.78 1.15 -9.39
C SER A 110 10.40 0.78 -10.74
N TYR A 111 9.60 0.75 -11.82
CA TYR A 111 10.10 0.53 -13.18
C TYR A 111 11.19 1.54 -13.58
N VAL A 112 10.93 2.84 -13.39
CA VAL A 112 11.85 3.92 -13.79
C VAL A 112 13.15 3.84 -12.99
N MET A 113 13.09 3.43 -11.73
CA MET A 113 14.26 3.31 -10.85
C MET A 113 15.10 2.07 -11.14
N THR A 114 14.48 0.94 -11.51
CA THR A 114 15.14 -0.37 -11.59
C THR A 114 15.49 -0.80 -13.01
N VAL A 115 14.72 -0.38 -14.02
CA VAL A 115 14.94 -0.78 -15.41
C VAL A 115 15.93 0.19 -16.08
N PRO A 116 17.06 -0.31 -16.63
CA PRO A 116 18.01 0.52 -17.35
C PRO A 116 17.36 1.21 -18.55
N LYS A 117 17.67 2.50 -18.77
CA LYS A 117 17.08 3.33 -19.85
C LYS A 117 17.16 2.71 -21.24
N GLN A 118 18.21 1.92 -21.50
CA GLN A 118 18.42 1.23 -22.78
C GLN A 118 17.42 0.09 -23.03
N LYS A 119 16.66 -0.32 -22.01
CA LYS A 119 15.65 -1.39 -22.04
C LYS A 119 14.25 -0.87 -21.74
N TRP A 120 14.00 0.43 -21.89
CA TRP A 120 12.70 1.02 -21.64
C TRP A 120 11.68 0.65 -22.73
N GLU A 121 11.09 -0.53 -22.59
CA GLU A 121 9.92 -0.97 -23.36
C GLU A 121 8.76 -1.19 -22.37
N PHE A 122 8.12 -0.11 -21.93
CA PHE A 122 6.99 -0.25 -21.00
C PHE A 122 5.83 -0.93 -21.73
N PRO A 123 5.35 -2.10 -21.26
CA PRO A 123 4.31 -2.85 -21.95
C PRO A 123 2.98 -2.07 -21.95
N VAL A 124 2.23 -2.19 -23.04
CA VAL A 124 0.85 -1.68 -23.06
C VAL A 124 -0.02 -2.61 -22.23
N LEU A 125 -0.44 -2.13 -21.06
CA LEU A 125 -1.29 -2.89 -20.15
C LEU A 125 -2.76 -2.51 -20.36
N ALA A 126 -3.66 -3.50 -20.31
CA ALA A 126 -5.09 -3.30 -20.58
C ALA A 126 -5.75 -2.25 -19.65
N TRP A 127 -5.23 -2.09 -18.44
CA TRP A 127 -5.71 -1.11 -17.46
C TRP A 127 -5.26 0.33 -17.74
N GLY A 128 -4.16 0.55 -18.48
CA GLY A 128 -3.65 1.88 -18.85
C GLY A 128 -4.60 2.68 -19.76
N LYS A 129 -5.56 2.02 -20.41
CA LYS A 129 -6.59 2.69 -21.24
C LYS A 129 -7.63 3.47 -20.43
N LYS A 130 -7.89 3.11 -19.17
CA LYS A 130 -8.83 3.85 -18.30
C LYS A 130 -8.15 4.98 -17.53
N VAL A 131 -6.85 4.89 -17.28
CA VAL A 131 -6.07 5.91 -16.55
C VAL A 131 -5.56 7.04 -17.48
N HIS A 132 -5.82 6.91 -18.79
CA HIS A 132 -5.38 7.82 -19.85
C HIS A 132 -5.93 9.26 -19.74
N LEU A 133 -6.92 9.51 -18.88
CA LEU A 133 -7.45 10.86 -18.62
C LEU A 133 -6.64 11.65 -17.58
N GLY A 134 -5.72 11.01 -16.83
CA GLY A 134 -4.86 11.68 -15.84
C GLY A 134 -3.35 11.53 -16.04
N PHE A 135 -2.90 10.51 -16.79
CA PHE A 135 -1.47 10.18 -16.92
C PHE A 135 -0.73 10.93 -18.04
N ASN A 136 -1.43 11.60 -18.96
CA ASN A 136 -0.80 12.33 -20.07
C ASN A 136 0.03 13.56 -19.66
N MET A 137 0.15 13.86 -18.37
CA MET A 137 0.93 15.01 -17.87
C MET A 137 2.31 14.62 -17.32
N VAL A 138 2.58 13.35 -17.01
CA VAL A 138 3.79 12.96 -16.25
C VAL A 138 4.90 12.35 -17.15
N LEU A 139 4.58 11.95 -18.38
CA LEU A 139 5.54 11.30 -19.29
C LEU A 139 6.08 12.23 -20.41
N GLN A 140 5.95 13.56 -20.27
CA GLN A 140 6.56 14.54 -21.18
C GLN A 140 7.75 15.33 -20.58
N ILE A 141 8.49 14.73 -19.64
CA ILE A 141 9.79 15.28 -19.19
C ILE A 141 10.90 14.29 -19.52
#